data_AF-A0A136L5H0-F1
#
_entry.id   AF-A0A136L5H0-F1
#
_cell.length_a   1.000
_cell.length_b   1.000
_cell.length_c   1.000
_cell.angle_alpha   90.00
_cell.angle_beta   90.00
_cell.angle_gamma   90.00
#
_symmetry.space_group_name_H-M   'P 1'
#
loop_
_entity.id
_entity.type
_entity.pdbx_description
1 polymer ?
#
loop_
_entity_poly.entity_id
_entity_poly.type
_entity_poly.pdbx_seq_one_letter_code
_entity_poly.pdbx_strand_id
1 'polypeptide(L)'
;MSQTRVDTRANRTSIAARPNYSSSSTPMVITAQPNYFGLQRMIGNRAIQRLLNVKTTSQIQRDPLPQADLGDRNGGRAHGLDWDSRHRAIDRITADQTLRQIYMQHLGEQLETYFGDELGGSYPGELAQERVEQLIQDARDAGDAARAQTLQQNYNIALQFAVVETLNVENSDRYEPVAGGPTYCNIYAYDIITALGGYLPRVWWNDSAITRLQAGETVTPVYGTTVHEVNANEMTRWMARWGADYGWQQAASMTAAQVEANRGQLVIILARNVVESSSGHVNIVMPETPGHAATRDADGNVTHPMMSQAGRNNEEYGANTSQWWQDANHTDGAAWIYTGTRDSDLIVSPENAVCEPETEADKAPVCEAE
;
A
#
# COMPACT_ATOMS: atom_id res chain seq x y z
N MET A 1 -40.70 -53.33 -1.94
CA MET A 1 -39.79 -52.77 -0.91
C MET A 1 -39.48 -51.35 -1.34
N SER A 2 -40.09 -50.40 -0.63
CA SER A 2 -40.04 -48.95 -0.86
C SER A 2 -39.07 -48.34 0.15
N GLN A 3 -38.22 -47.40 -0.25
CA GLN A 3 -37.59 -46.45 0.68
C GLN A 3 -37.11 -45.18 -0.05
N THR A 4 -38.05 -44.24 -0.10
CA THR A 4 -37.99 -42.79 0.20
C THR A 4 -36.65 -42.05 0.23
N ARG A 5 -36.62 -40.94 -0.54
CA ARG A 5 -35.73 -39.76 -0.41
C ARG A 5 -35.82 -39.10 0.96
N VAL A 6 -34.70 -38.54 1.44
CA VAL A 6 -34.69 -37.41 2.38
C VAL A 6 -33.67 -36.38 1.89
N ASP A 7 -34.19 -35.24 1.43
CA ASP A 7 -33.45 -33.98 1.24
C ASP A 7 -33.22 -33.34 2.62
N THR A 8 -32.01 -32.81 2.85
CA THR A 8 -31.75 -31.86 3.96
C THR A 8 -30.96 -30.66 3.43
N ARG A 9 -31.69 -29.57 3.14
CA ARG A 9 -31.16 -28.21 3.10
C ARG A 9 -31.09 -27.70 4.53
N ALA A 10 -29.90 -27.31 4.99
CA ALA A 10 -29.73 -26.55 6.22
C ALA A 10 -29.43 -25.08 5.89
N ASN A 11 -30.39 -24.22 6.24
CA ASN A 11 -30.28 -22.77 6.30
C ASN A 11 -29.39 -22.40 7.50
N ARG A 12 -28.30 -21.67 7.30
CA ARG A 12 -27.56 -21.01 8.40
C ARG A 12 -27.76 -19.50 8.30
N THR A 13 -28.63 -19.00 9.17
CA THR A 13 -28.63 -17.62 9.64
C THR A 13 -27.73 -17.58 10.87
N SER A 14 -26.64 -16.80 10.85
CA SER A 14 -25.87 -16.47 12.06
C SER A 14 -25.86 -14.97 12.26
N ILE A 15 -26.39 -14.60 13.41
CA ILE A 15 -26.55 -13.27 13.99
C ILE A 15 -25.17 -12.76 14.44
N ALA A 16 -24.81 -11.54 14.01
CA ALA A 16 -23.62 -10.84 14.49
C ALA A 16 -23.84 -10.33 15.93
N ALA A 17 -22.97 -10.73 16.84
CA ALA A 17 -22.89 -10.18 18.19
C ALA A 17 -21.84 -9.06 18.22
N ARG A 18 -22.24 -7.85 18.64
CA ARG A 18 -21.33 -6.71 18.87
C ARG A 18 -20.53 -6.92 20.17
N PRO A 19 -19.23 -6.56 20.24
CA PRO A 19 -18.48 -6.59 21.49
C PRO A 19 -18.76 -5.36 22.36
N ASN A 20 -18.93 -5.58 23.66
CA ASN A 20 -18.92 -4.55 24.69
C ASN A 20 -17.46 -4.24 25.08
N TYR A 21 -17.03 -2.99 24.94
CA TYR A 21 -15.80 -2.49 25.54
C TYR A 21 -16.03 -2.26 27.05
N SER A 22 -15.31 -3.02 27.88
CA SER A 22 -15.20 -2.79 29.32
C SER A 22 -13.85 -2.16 29.61
N SER A 23 -13.88 -0.90 30.04
CA SER A 23 -12.74 -0.17 30.57
C SER A 23 -12.25 -0.80 31.87
N SER A 24 -11.05 -1.40 31.87
CA SER A 24 -10.32 -1.68 33.10
C SER A 24 -8.96 -1.00 33.06
N SER A 25 -8.87 0.08 33.82
CA SER A 25 -7.69 0.89 34.08
C SER A 25 -6.74 0.17 35.04
N THR A 26 -5.50 -0.08 34.62
CA THR A 26 -4.38 -0.29 35.54
C THR A 26 -3.25 0.67 35.15
N PRO A 27 -2.71 1.49 36.07
CA PRO A 27 -1.73 2.50 35.72
C PRO A 27 -0.32 1.90 35.60
N MET A 28 0.36 2.22 34.50
CA MET A 28 1.78 1.90 34.34
C MET A 28 2.62 2.99 35.00
N VAL A 29 3.46 2.58 35.95
CA VAL A 29 4.38 3.43 36.73
C VAL A 29 5.58 3.77 35.84
N ILE A 30 5.72 5.05 35.46
CA ILE A 30 6.95 5.57 34.84
C ILE A 30 7.80 6.21 35.93
N THR A 31 8.99 5.66 36.15
CA THR A 31 10.01 6.24 37.02
C THR A 31 10.79 7.30 36.24
N ALA A 32 10.74 8.55 36.73
CA ALA A 32 11.52 9.68 36.25
C ALA A 32 12.88 9.76 36.97
N GLN A 33 13.91 10.31 36.32
CA GLN A 33 15.06 11.11 36.83
C GLN A 33 15.97 11.58 35.65
N PRO A 34 16.84 12.61 35.77
CA PRO A 34 16.48 14.03 35.90
C PRO A 34 17.23 14.98 34.92
N ASN A 35 16.60 16.14 34.68
CA ASN A 35 17.11 17.49 34.42
C ASN A 35 18.58 17.72 33.98
N TYR A 36 18.74 18.40 32.85
CA TYR A 36 19.77 19.44 32.66
C TYR A 36 19.13 20.73 32.13
N PHE A 37 19.27 21.80 32.92
CA PHE A 37 18.99 23.19 32.56
C PHE A 37 20.22 23.81 31.90
N GLY A 38 20.05 24.70 30.92
CA GLY A 38 21.07 25.72 30.62
C GLY A 38 21.03 26.43 29.26
N LEU A 39 20.50 27.66 29.29
CA LEU A 39 20.91 28.86 28.53
C LEU A 39 20.37 29.18 27.12
N GLN A 40 19.39 30.10 27.15
CA GLN A 40 19.15 31.28 26.30
C GLN A 40 20.12 31.57 25.12
N ARG A 41 19.53 31.88 23.95
CA ARG A 41 19.74 33.19 23.30
C ARG A 41 18.63 33.54 22.28
N MET A 42 18.07 34.73 22.48
CA MET A 42 17.35 35.56 21.51
C MET A 42 18.13 35.74 20.20
N ILE A 43 17.46 35.62 19.04
CA ILE A 43 17.55 36.43 17.80
C ILE A 43 16.42 35.91 16.89
N GLY A 44 15.38 36.68 16.56
CA GLY A 44 15.30 37.36 15.26
C GLY A 44 14.00 37.01 14.52
N ASN A 45 12.94 37.74 14.84
CA ASN A 45 11.55 37.50 14.47
C ASN A 45 11.18 38.01 13.05
N ARG A 46 11.78 37.46 11.97
CA ARG A 46 11.46 37.86 10.57
C ARG A 46 11.46 36.74 9.51
N ALA A 47 11.21 35.49 9.90
CA ALA A 47 11.07 34.36 8.94
C ALA A 47 9.72 33.62 8.99
N ILE A 48 8.76 34.09 9.79
CA ILE A 48 7.52 33.33 10.11
C ILE A 48 6.30 33.69 9.23
N GLN A 49 6.47 34.50 8.17
CA GLN A 49 5.35 34.83 7.26
C GLN A 49 5.55 34.40 5.79
N ARG A 50 6.43 33.43 5.51
CA ARG A 50 6.54 32.80 4.18
C ARG A 50 6.37 31.28 4.14
N LEU A 51 6.00 30.66 5.27
CA LEU A 51 5.78 29.20 5.39
C LEU A 51 4.32 28.79 5.63
N LEU A 52 3.37 29.71 5.51
CA LEU A 52 1.93 29.45 5.73
C LEU A 52 1.13 29.35 4.42
N ASN A 53 1.74 28.81 3.37
CA ASN A 53 1.03 28.32 2.18
C ASN A 53 1.40 26.85 1.93
N VAL A 54 1.35 26.03 2.98
CA VAL A 54 1.10 24.60 2.78
C VAL A 54 -0.38 24.52 2.47
N LYS A 55 -0.71 24.39 1.18
CA LYS A 55 -2.04 23.94 0.77
C LYS A 55 -2.25 22.57 1.40
N THR A 56 -2.94 22.53 2.53
CA THR A 56 -3.67 21.36 2.99
C THR A 56 -4.75 21.09 1.95
N THR A 57 -4.43 20.20 1.03
CA THR A 57 -5.40 19.47 0.24
C THR A 57 -4.79 18.10 0.04
N SER A 58 -5.39 17.09 0.67
CA SER A 58 -5.21 15.68 0.33
C SER A 58 -5.63 15.47 -1.13
N GLN A 59 -4.79 15.93 -2.06
CA GLN A 59 -4.82 15.42 -3.41
C GLN A 59 -4.09 14.09 -3.34
N ILE A 60 -4.86 13.00 -3.30
CA ILE A 60 -4.46 11.77 -4.00
C ILE A 60 -4.09 12.25 -5.40
N GLN A 61 -2.79 12.44 -5.61
CA GLN A 61 -2.24 13.08 -6.78
C GLN A 61 -2.67 12.24 -7.98
N ARG A 62 -3.38 12.88 -8.93
CA ARG A 62 -3.82 12.23 -10.17
C ARG A 62 -2.62 11.53 -10.81
N ASP A 63 -2.82 10.28 -11.20
CA ASP A 63 -1.85 9.46 -11.91
C ASP A 63 -1.34 10.25 -13.14
N PRO A 64 -0.03 10.52 -13.27
CA PRO A 64 0.50 11.39 -14.33
C PRO A 64 0.64 10.70 -15.69
N LEU A 65 0.26 9.42 -15.84
CA LEU A 65 0.24 8.77 -17.14
C LEU A 65 -1.09 8.97 -17.87
N PRO A 66 -1.08 9.43 -19.13
CA PRO A 66 -2.21 9.24 -20.02
C PRO A 66 -2.48 7.73 -20.15
N GLN A 67 -3.70 7.29 -19.79
CA GLN A 67 -4.21 5.92 -20.01
C GLN A 67 -4.14 5.43 -21.47
N ALA A 68 -3.72 6.28 -22.41
CA ALA A 68 -4.06 6.16 -23.81
C ALA A 68 -3.17 5.22 -24.63
N ASP A 69 -2.07 4.66 -24.13
CA ASP A 69 -1.11 3.96 -25.01
C ASP A 69 -0.56 2.60 -24.53
N LEU A 70 -1.23 1.95 -23.57
CA LEU A 70 -0.97 0.54 -23.26
C LEU A 70 -2.12 -0.31 -23.82
N GLY A 71 -2.01 -0.75 -25.08
CA GLY A 71 -3.11 -1.37 -25.83
C GLY A 71 -3.86 -2.49 -25.08
N ASP A 72 -5.19 -2.38 -25.11
CA ASP A 72 -6.16 -3.39 -24.70
C ASP A 72 -6.14 -4.56 -25.70
N ARG A 73 -5.44 -5.65 -25.37
CA ARG A 73 -5.60 -6.99 -26.00
C ARG A 73 -4.83 -8.07 -25.24
N ASN A 74 -5.58 -8.87 -24.49
CA ASN A 74 -5.32 -10.29 -24.17
C ASN A 74 -3.92 -10.65 -23.62
N GLY A 75 -3.83 -10.66 -22.29
CA GLY A 75 -2.70 -11.17 -21.50
C GLY A 75 -2.33 -10.15 -20.44
N GLY A 76 -2.40 -10.51 -19.16
CA GLY A 76 -2.24 -9.59 -18.01
C GLY A 76 -1.04 -8.63 -18.12
N ARG A 77 -1.27 -7.44 -18.67
CA ARG A 77 -0.25 -6.42 -18.98
C ARG A 77 -0.62 -5.08 -18.37
N ALA A 78 0.39 -4.49 -17.70
CA ALA A 78 0.71 -3.11 -17.36
C ALA A 78 -0.35 -2.02 -17.10
N HIS A 79 -1.64 -2.31 -16.97
CA HIS A 79 -2.63 -1.29 -16.63
C HIS A 79 -2.68 -1.03 -15.12
N GLY A 80 -2.34 0.21 -14.73
CA GLY A 80 -2.67 0.72 -13.40
C GLY A 80 -4.17 0.70 -13.14
N LEU A 81 -4.57 0.77 -11.88
CA LEU A 81 -5.98 0.85 -11.52
C LEU A 81 -6.54 2.23 -11.83
N ASP A 82 -7.56 2.27 -12.67
CA ASP A 82 -8.41 3.44 -12.81
C ASP A 82 -9.48 3.44 -11.72
N TRP A 83 -9.24 4.23 -10.67
CA TRP A 83 -10.13 4.35 -9.53
C TRP A 83 -11.49 4.95 -9.89
N ASP A 84 -11.58 5.73 -10.97
CA ASP A 84 -12.81 6.40 -11.41
C ASP A 84 -13.60 5.57 -12.45
N SER A 85 -13.08 4.39 -12.81
CA SER A 85 -13.73 3.43 -13.69
C SER A 85 -14.36 2.25 -12.94
N ARG A 86 -15.28 1.58 -13.63
CA ARG A 86 -15.84 0.29 -13.20
C ARG A 86 -14.84 -0.81 -13.51
N HIS A 87 -14.52 -1.66 -12.53
CA HIS A 87 -13.51 -2.69 -12.71
C HIS A 87 -14.08 -4.10 -12.45
N ARG A 88 -14.63 -4.73 -13.50
CA ARG A 88 -15.25 -6.06 -13.42
C ARG A 88 -14.32 -7.17 -12.94
N ALA A 89 -13.01 -6.97 -13.07
CA ALA A 89 -12.00 -7.93 -12.64
C ALA A 89 -11.56 -7.77 -11.17
N ILE A 90 -11.98 -6.69 -10.48
CA ILE A 90 -11.72 -6.53 -9.04
C ILE A 90 -12.94 -6.98 -8.25
N ASP A 91 -14.12 -6.48 -8.63
CA ASP A 91 -15.37 -6.87 -7.99
C ASP A 91 -16.37 -7.40 -9.03
N ARG A 92 -16.75 -8.67 -8.87
CA ARG A 92 -17.79 -9.33 -9.66
C ARG A 92 -19.20 -8.94 -9.20
N ILE A 93 -19.35 -8.30 -8.04
CA ILE A 93 -20.61 -8.16 -7.31
C ILE A 93 -21.29 -6.81 -7.59
N THR A 94 -20.56 -5.71 -7.68
CA THR A 94 -21.15 -4.37 -7.85
C THR A 94 -20.86 -3.77 -9.23
N ALA A 95 -21.49 -4.32 -10.28
CA ALA A 95 -21.28 -3.88 -11.67
C ALA A 95 -21.59 -2.39 -11.97
N ASP A 96 -22.14 -1.66 -11.00
CA ASP A 96 -22.54 -0.25 -11.13
C ASP A 96 -21.67 0.77 -10.38
N GLN A 97 -20.76 0.33 -9.52
CA GLN A 97 -19.88 1.22 -8.76
C GLN A 97 -18.48 1.31 -9.39
N THR A 98 -17.85 2.48 -9.24
CA THR A 98 -16.42 2.68 -9.51
C THR A 98 -15.60 2.13 -8.34
N LEU A 99 -14.31 1.84 -8.58
CA LEU A 99 -13.40 1.40 -7.50
C LEU A 99 -13.31 2.43 -6.37
N ARG A 100 -13.32 3.74 -6.70
CA ARG A 100 -13.33 4.82 -5.70
C ARG A 100 -14.57 4.76 -4.82
N GLN A 101 -15.73 4.48 -5.39
CA GLN A 101 -16.97 4.37 -4.60
C GLN A 101 -16.95 3.18 -3.64
N ILE A 102 -16.45 2.03 -4.09
CA ILE A 102 -16.28 0.84 -3.26
C ILE A 102 -15.27 1.14 -2.13
N TYR A 103 -14.13 1.75 -2.49
CA TYR A 103 -13.13 2.21 -1.53
C TYR A 103 -13.68 3.15 -0.47
N MET A 104 -14.46 4.16 -0.87
CA MET A 104 -15.05 5.10 0.09
C MET A 104 -16.06 4.41 1.02
N GLN A 105 -16.75 3.36 0.57
CA GLN A 105 -17.59 2.56 1.44
C GLN A 105 -16.76 1.82 2.49
N HIS A 106 -15.76 1.04 2.06
CA HIS A 106 -14.87 0.31 2.99
C HIS A 106 -14.15 1.27 3.94
N LEU A 107 -13.69 2.43 3.44
CA LEU A 107 -13.07 3.44 4.29
C LEU A 107 -14.02 3.93 5.39
N GLY A 108 -15.30 4.17 5.07
CA GLY A 108 -16.29 4.53 6.09
C GLY A 108 -16.44 3.45 7.17
N GLU A 109 -16.52 2.18 6.77
CA GLU A 109 -16.63 1.02 7.68
C GLU A 109 -15.38 0.89 8.57
N GLN A 110 -14.18 1.08 8.01
CA GLN A 110 -12.93 1.06 8.76
C GLN A 110 -12.82 2.26 9.71
N LEU A 111 -13.16 3.48 9.27
CA LEU A 111 -13.11 4.66 10.13
C LEU A 111 -14.12 4.56 11.29
N GLU A 112 -15.30 3.98 11.08
CA GLU A 112 -16.23 3.70 12.18
C GLU A 112 -15.62 2.72 13.21
N THR A 113 -14.87 1.72 12.74
CA THR A 113 -14.18 0.76 13.63
C THR A 113 -13.13 1.42 14.51
N TYR A 114 -12.36 2.38 13.98
CA TYR A 114 -11.25 3.03 14.70
C TYR A 114 -11.62 4.33 15.43
N PHE A 115 -12.70 5.00 15.02
CA PHE A 115 -13.06 6.35 15.49
C PHE A 115 -14.55 6.51 15.86
N GLY A 116 -15.34 5.44 15.91
CA GLY A 116 -16.79 5.53 16.10
C GLY A 116 -17.22 6.34 17.33
N ASP A 117 -16.47 6.23 18.42
CA ASP A 117 -16.71 7.00 19.65
C ASP A 117 -16.38 8.50 19.46
N GLU A 118 -15.24 8.82 18.82
CA GLU A 118 -14.82 10.19 18.52
C GLU A 118 -15.70 10.89 17.48
N LEU A 119 -16.22 10.14 16.51
CA LEU A 119 -17.11 10.64 15.47
C LEU A 119 -18.53 10.85 16.02
N GLY A 120 -18.91 10.16 17.10
CA GLY A 120 -20.25 10.25 17.68
C GLY A 120 -21.33 9.58 16.82
N GLY A 121 -20.96 8.60 15.99
CA GLY A 121 -21.86 7.86 15.11
C GLY A 121 -21.21 7.39 13.81
N SER A 122 -22.03 6.75 12.96
CA SER A 122 -21.64 6.30 11.62
C SER A 122 -21.79 7.44 10.60
N TYR A 123 -20.80 7.60 9.74
CA TYR A 123 -20.77 8.61 8.68
C TYR A 123 -20.41 7.96 7.34
N PRO A 124 -20.91 8.49 6.21
CA PRO A 124 -20.40 8.12 4.88
C PRO A 124 -18.89 8.38 4.79
N GLY A 125 -18.17 7.56 4.02
CA GLY A 125 -16.70 7.54 3.97
C GLY A 125 -16.02 8.90 3.83
N GLU A 126 -16.44 9.72 2.85
CA GLU A 126 -15.83 11.05 2.64
C GLU A 126 -16.01 11.97 3.87
N LEU A 127 -17.20 11.99 4.47
CA LEU A 127 -17.46 12.81 5.65
C LEU A 127 -16.76 12.25 6.89
N ALA A 128 -16.67 10.93 7.03
CA ALA A 128 -15.89 10.29 8.09
C ALA A 128 -14.41 10.67 7.98
N GLN A 129 -13.87 10.62 6.76
CA GLN A 129 -12.48 10.98 6.45
C GLN A 129 -12.19 12.43 6.82
N GLU A 130 -12.98 13.39 6.33
CA GLU A 130 -12.83 14.82 6.66
C GLU A 130 -12.85 15.07 8.18
N ARG A 131 -13.73 14.38 8.90
CA ARG A 131 -13.83 14.51 10.37
C ARG A 131 -12.62 13.96 11.09
N VAL A 132 -12.10 12.80 10.67
CA VAL A 132 -10.89 12.22 11.25
C VAL A 132 -9.68 13.11 10.96
N GLU A 133 -9.54 13.64 9.75
CA GLU A 133 -8.48 14.58 9.40
C GLU A 133 -8.56 15.86 10.26
N GLN A 134 -9.77 16.38 10.51
CA GLN A 134 -9.96 17.50 11.42
C GLN A 134 -9.57 17.16 12.86
N LEU A 135 -9.93 15.98 13.37
CA LEU A 135 -9.54 15.52 14.72
C LEU A 135 -8.02 15.45 14.88
N ILE A 136 -7.32 14.96 13.86
CA ILE A 136 -5.85 14.92 13.83
C ILE A 136 -5.29 16.34 13.87
N GLN A 137 -5.83 17.25 13.06
CA GLN A 137 -5.37 18.63 13.01
C GLN A 137 -5.64 19.38 14.33
N ASP A 138 -6.81 19.20 14.93
CA ASP A 138 -7.18 19.79 16.21
C ASP A 138 -6.23 19.34 17.33
N ALA A 139 -5.85 18.05 17.35
CA ALA A 139 -4.87 17.54 18.30
C ALA A 139 -3.48 18.18 18.11
N ARG A 140 -3.05 18.39 16.86
CA ARG A 140 -1.78 19.10 16.56
C ARG A 140 -1.83 20.55 17.01
N ASP A 141 -2.92 21.26 16.71
CA ASP A 141 -3.11 22.67 17.05
C ASP A 141 -3.21 22.88 18.58
N ALA A 142 -3.74 21.90 19.29
CA ALA A 142 -3.74 21.86 20.76
C ALA A 142 -2.36 21.53 21.37
N GLY A 143 -1.35 21.18 20.56
CA GLY A 143 -0.03 20.74 21.03
C GLY A 143 0.01 19.33 21.61
N ASP A 144 -1.04 18.53 21.40
CA ASP A 144 -1.14 17.14 21.86
C ASP A 144 -0.53 16.19 20.81
N ALA A 145 0.80 16.19 20.73
CA ALA A 145 1.55 15.40 19.75
C ALA A 145 1.29 13.89 19.88
N ALA A 146 1.12 13.39 21.11
CA ALA A 146 0.87 11.97 21.35
C ALA A 146 -0.49 11.55 20.79
N ARG A 147 -1.55 12.32 21.07
CA ARG A 147 -2.87 12.05 20.51
C ARG A 147 -2.89 12.18 18.99
N ALA A 148 -2.28 13.23 18.45
CA ALA A 148 -2.19 13.41 17.00
C ALA A 148 -1.50 12.24 16.31
N GLN A 149 -0.44 11.69 16.93
CA GLN A 149 0.25 10.51 16.43
C GLN A 149 -0.65 9.27 16.45
N THR A 150 -1.33 8.98 17.56
CA THR A 150 -2.26 7.84 17.64
C THR A 150 -3.41 7.94 16.64
N LEU A 151 -4.02 9.12 16.50
CA LEU A 151 -5.09 9.34 15.51
C LEU A 151 -4.57 9.12 14.08
N GLN A 152 -3.36 9.62 13.77
CA GLN A 152 -2.75 9.41 12.45
C GLN A 152 -2.44 7.92 12.19
N GLN A 153 -1.96 7.18 13.18
CA GLN A 153 -1.70 5.74 13.06
C GLN A 153 -2.98 4.98 12.73
N ASN A 154 -4.05 5.21 13.50
CA ASN A 154 -5.34 4.58 13.28
C ASN A 154 -5.94 4.94 11.91
N TYR A 155 -5.78 6.20 11.49
CA TYR A 155 -6.23 6.64 10.18
C TYR A 155 -5.50 5.91 9.06
N ASN A 156 -4.17 5.81 9.14
CA ASN A 156 -3.39 5.08 8.15
C ASN A 156 -3.73 3.58 8.11
N ILE A 157 -3.99 2.97 9.27
CA ILE A 157 -4.45 1.58 9.36
C ILE A 157 -5.79 1.42 8.62
N ALA A 158 -6.76 2.31 8.88
CA ALA A 158 -8.05 2.28 8.21
C ALA A 158 -7.92 2.42 6.68
N LEU A 159 -7.03 3.29 6.19
CA LEU A 159 -6.74 3.43 4.76
C LEU A 159 -6.21 2.12 4.16
N GLN A 160 -5.28 1.44 4.84
CA GLN A 160 -4.70 0.17 4.37
C GLN A 160 -5.76 -0.93 4.23
N PHE A 161 -6.58 -1.13 5.27
CA PHE A 161 -7.67 -2.12 5.21
C PHE A 161 -8.66 -1.79 4.11
N ALA A 162 -9.09 -0.52 3.99
CA ALA A 162 -10.03 -0.12 2.95
C ALA A 162 -9.53 -0.41 1.53
N VAL A 163 -8.23 -0.22 1.26
CA VAL A 163 -7.64 -0.58 -0.04
C VAL A 163 -7.66 -2.09 -0.24
N VAL A 164 -7.20 -2.88 0.73
CA VAL A 164 -7.16 -4.35 0.63
C VAL A 164 -8.55 -4.93 0.39
N GLU A 165 -9.55 -4.46 1.14
CA GLU A 165 -10.96 -4.88 0.99
C GLU A 165 -11.52 -4.50 -0.38
N THR A 166 -11.17 -3.32 -0.89
CA THR A 166 -11.58 -2.89 -2.23
C THR A 166 -10.98 -3.79 -3.31
N LEU A 167 -9.72 -4.18 -3.16
CA LEU A 167 -9.03 -5.03 -4.13
C LEU A 167 -9.46 -6.49 -4.06
N ASN A 168 -9.99 -6.93 -2.91
CA ASN A 168 -10.63 -8.22 -2.69
C ASN A 168 -9.84 -9.38 -3.31
N VAL A 169 -8.58 -9.51 -2.90
CA VAL A 169 -7.58 -10.36 -3.57
C VAL A 169 -8.02 -11.81 -3.71
N GLU A 170 -8.84 -12.32 -2.80
CA GLU A 170 -9.34 -13.70 -2.81
C GLU A 170 -10.43 -13.96 -3.86
N ASN A 171 -11.13 -12.91 -4.31
CA ASN A 171 -12.27 -13.02 -5.23
C ASN A 171 -12.12 -12.22 -6.53
N SER A 172 -10.96 -11.58 -6.73
CA SER A 172 -10.66 -10.75 -7.90
C SER A 172 -9.96 -11.52 -9.01
N ASP A 173 -10.54 -11.49 -10.22
CA ASP A 173 -9.97 -12.04 -11.47
C ASP A 173 -8.61 -11.43 -11.80
N ARG A 174 -8.38 -10.18 -11.41
CA ARG A 174 -7.10 -9.48 -11.64
C ARG A 174 -5.94 -10.18 -10.95
N TYR A 175 -6.21 -10.80 -9.79
CA TYR A 175 -5.19 -11.45 -8.97
C TYR A 175 -5.32 -12.98 -8.96
N GLU A 176 -6.31 -13.53 -9.66
CA GLU A 176 -6.56 -14.98 -9.70
C GLU A 176 -5.35 -15.71 -10.31
N PRO A 177 -4.65 -16.56 -9.55
CA PRO A 177 -3.46 -17.24 -10.06
C PRO A 177 -3.83 -18.23 -11.17
N VAL A 178 -2.98 -18.33 -12.19
CA VAL A 178 -3.16 -19.33 -13.24
C VAL A 178 -2.70 -20.68 -12.72
N ALA A 179 -3.52 -21.72 -12.86
CA ALA A 179 -3.18 -23.07 -12.40
C ALA A 179 -1.87 -23.58 -13.03
N GLY A 180 -0.82 -23.73 -12.21
CA GLY A 180 0.52 -24.12 -12.67
C GLY A 180 1.26 -23.05 -13.48
N GLY A 181 0.77 -21.80 -13.46
CA GLY A 181 1.27 -20.68 -14.22
C GLY A 181 1.66 -19.48 -13.35
N PRO A 182 1.63 -18.25 -13.91
CA PRO A 182 2.03 -17.05 -13.19
C PRO A 182 1.08 -16.71 -12.03
N THR A 183 1.66 -16.06 -11.03
CA THR A 183 0.96 -15.37 -9.94
C THR A 183 1.11 -13.86 -10.13
N TYR A 184 0.32 -13.08 -9.40
CA TYR A 184 0.21 -11.63 -9.60
C TYR A 184 0.58 -10.83 -8.35
N CYS A 185 1.45 -11.39 -7.51
CA CYS A 185 1.92 -10.79 -6.26
C CYS A 185 2.52 -9.38 -6.44
N ASN A 186 3.34 -9.19 -7.47
CA ASN A 186 3.95 -7.89 -7.79
C ASN A 186 2.92 -6.85 -8.26
N ILE A 187 1.89 -7.27 -9.00
CA ILE A 187 0.80 -6.39 -9.43
C ILE A 187 -0.04 -5.97 -8.23
N TYR A 188 -0.41 -6.92 -7.37
CA TYR A 188 -1.15 -6.64 -6.15
C TYR A 188 -0.41 -5.71 -5.21
N ALA A 189 0.89 -5.95 -5.00
CA ALA A 189 1.72 -5.07 -4.18
C ALA A 189 1.83 -3.67 -4.78
N TYR A 190 2.01 -3.56 -6.10
CA TYR A 190 2.01 -2.27 -6.79
C TYR A 190 0.70 -1.51 -6.59
N ASP A 191 -0.44 -2.18 -6.81
CA ASP A 191 -1.77 -1.58 -6.73
C ASP A 191 -2.06 -1.06 -5.31
N ILE A 192 -1.72 -1.82 -4.26
CA ILE A 192 -1.86 -1.37 -2.86
C ILE A 192 -0.98 -0.17 -2.56
N ILE A 193 0.32 -0.29 -2.85
CA ILE A 193 1.30 0.72 -2.46
C ILE A 193 1.00 2.05 -3.15
N THR A 194 0.66 2.02 -4.45
CA THR A 194 0.35 3.24 -5.20
C THR A 194 -0.96 3.88 -4.77
N ALA A 195 -1.99 3.08 -4.44
CA ALA A 195 -3.24 3.59 -3.87
C ALA A 195 -3.04 4.35 -2.57
N LEU A 196 -2.05 3.94 -1.78
CA LEU A 196 -1.70 4.52 -0.48
C LEU A 196 -0.61 5.61 -0.59
N GLY A 197 -0.28 6.04 -1.80
CA GLY A 197 0.64 7.14 -2.06
C GLY A 197 2.13 6.77 -2.01
N GLY A 198 2.46 5.49 -1.84
CA GLY A 198 3.83 4.99 -1.97
C GLY A 198 4.29 4.92 -3.43
N TYR A 199 5.58 4.62 -3.62
CA TYR A 199 6.13 4.27 -4.93
C TYR A 199 6.66 2.85 -4.93
N LEU A 200 6.18 2.05 -5.88
CA LEU A 200 6.74 0.76 -6.25
C LEU A 200 6.71 0.72 -7.78
N PRO A 201 7.75 0.25 -8.48
CA PRO A 201 7.76 0.31 -9.95
C PRO A 201 6.85 -0.78 -10.54
N ARG A 202 6.05 -0.40 -11.55
CA ARG A 202 5.36 -1.37 -12.43
C ARG A 202 6.21 -1.68 -13.65
N VAL A 203 6.91 -0.65 -14.12
CA VAL A 203 7.89 -0.71 -15.20
C VAL A 203 9.16 -0.01 -14.74
N TRP A 204 10.28 -0.35 -15.36
CA TRP A 204 11.54 0.31 -15.05
C TRP A 204 12.42 0.51 -16.28
N TRP A 205 13.27 1.53 -16.20
CA TRP A 205 14.28 1.81 -17.20
C TRP A 205 15.22 0.61 -17.36
N ASN A 206 15.56 0.25 -18.59
CA ASN A 206 16.66 -0.69 -18.83
C ASN A 206 18.03 0.00 -18.61
N ASP A 207 19.10 -0.79 -18.54
CA ASP A 207 20.43 -0.28 -18.21
C ASP A 207 20.94 0.79 -19.20
N SER A 208 20.58 0.68 -20.48
CA SER A 208 20.92 1.67 -21.50
C SER A 208 20.22 3.00 -21.25
N ALA A 209 18.91 2.96 -20.97
CA ALA A 209 18.13 4.13 -20.61
C ALA A 209 18.64 4.78 -19.32
N ILE A 210 18.96 3.99 -18.28
CA ILE A 210 19.56 4.49 -17.03
C ILE A 210 20.87 5.22 -17.32
N THR A 211 21.74 4.63 -18.14
CA THR A 211 23.04 5.24 -18.49
C THR A 211 22.85 6.62 -19.15
N ARG A 212 21.87 6.72 -20.06
CA ARG A 212 21.54 7.97 -20.75
C ARG A 212 20.94 9.02 -19.80
N LEU A 213 20.00 8.61 -18.94
CA LEU A 213 19.43 9.48 -17.91
C LEU A 213 20.52 10.03 -16.97
N GLN A 214 21.47 9.18 -16.56
CA GLN A 214 22.60 9.59 -15.73
C GLN A 214 23.57 10.54 -16.44
N ALA A 215 23.62 10.51 -17.77
CA ALA A 215 24.35 11.48 -18.59
C ALA A 215 23.60 12.81 -18.76
N GLY A 216 22.40 12.95 -18.19
CA GLY A 216 21.54 14.12 -18.31
C GLY A 216 20.74 14.16 -19.61
N GLU A 217 20.65 13.06 -20.35
CA GLU A 217 19.80 12.98 -21.53
C GLU A 217 18.33 12.81 -21.15
N THR A 218 17.43 13.38 -21.97
CA THR A 218 16.02 13.02 -21.94
C THR A 218 15.82 11.68 -22.62
N VAL A 219 15.14 10.75 -21.94
CA VAL A 219 14.81 9.43 -22.48
C VAL A 219 13.30 9.26 -22.47
N THR A 220 12.72 9.02 -23.65
CA THR A 220 11.30 8.71 -23.78
C THR A 220 11.02 7.27 -23.31
N PRO A 221 10.01 7.03 -22.47
CA PRO A 221 9.60 5.69 -22.09
C PRO A 221 8.93 4.97 -23.27
N VAL A 222 9.56 3.91 -23.77
CA VAL A 222 9.10 3.08 -24.88
C VAL A 222 9.25 1.63 -24.45
N TYR A 223 8.12 0.92 -24.35
CA TYR A 223 8.09 -0.46 -23.87
C TYR A 223 8.95 -1.39 -24.72
N GLY A 224 9.73 -2.26 -24.07
CA GLY A 224 10.66 -3.18 -24.72
C GLY A 224 11.91 -2.51 -25.31
N THR A 225 11.97 -1.17 -25.35
CA THR A 225 13.07 -0.41 -25.95
C THR A 225 13.86 0.37 -24.90
N THR A 226 13.19 1.17 -24.07
CA THR A 226 13.82 1.93 -22.98
C THR A 226 13.29 1.52 -21.60
N VAL A 227 12.11 0.90 -21.54
CA VAL A 227 11.53 0.37 -20.30
C VAL A 227 11.09 -1.08 -20.45
N HIS A 228 11.01 -1.81 -19.33
CA HIS A 228 10.52 -3.18 -19.25
C HIS A 228 9.61 -3.34 -18.02
N GLU A 229 8.78 -4.38 -17.99
CA GLU A 229 7.98 -4.70 -16.80
C GLU A 229 8.86 -5.25 -15.68
N VAL A 230 8.56 -4.85 -14.45
CA VAL A 230 9.25 -5.36 -13.26
C VAL A 230 8.50 -6.56 -12.70
N ASN A 231 9.09 -7.75 -12.81
CA ASN A 231 8.61 -8.95 -12.12
C ASN A 231 9.07 -8.99 -10.65
N ALA A 232 8.62 -9.98 -9.85
CA ALA A 232 8.97 -10.05 -8.42
C ALA A 232 10.49 -10.22 -8.14
N ASN A 233 11.24 -10.93 -9.01
CA ASN A 233 12.70 -11.04 -8.88
C ASN A 233 13.37 -9.69 -9.12
N GLU A 234 12.95 -8.99 -10.17
CA GLU A 234 13.45 -7.66 -10.51
C GLU A 234 13.06 -6.62 -9.47
N MET A 235 11.85 -6.71 -8.91
CA MET A 235 11.39 -5.84 -7.83
C MET A 235 12.28 -5.97 -6.59
N THR A 236 12.73 -7.18 -6.27
CA THR A 236 13.69 -7.42 -5.19
C THR A 236 15.03 -6.72 -5.45
N ARG A 237 15.55 -6.82 -6.68
CA ARG A 237 16.79 -6.12 -7.08
C ARG A 237 16.61 -4.61 -7.11
N TRP A 238 15.48 -4.14 -7.62
CA TRP A 238 15.13 -2.73 -7.65
C TRP A 238 15.08 -2.17 -6.23
N MET A 239 14.44 -2.88 -5.29
CA MET A 239 14.35 -2.45 -3.90
C MET A 239 15.73 -2.30 -3.25
N ALA A 240 16.61 -3.27 -3.46
CA ALA A 240 17.98 -3.21 -2.93
C ALA A 240 18.82 -2.07 -3.54
N ARG A 241 18.59 -1.75 -4.82
CA ARG A 241 19.39 -0.75 -5.55
C ARG A 241 18.86 0.68 -5.42
N TRP A 242 17.55 0.85 -5.45
CA TRP A 242 16.87 2.14 -5.58
C TRP A 242 15.88 2.41 -4.45
N GLY A 243 15.50 1.41 -3.65
CA GLY A 243 14.44 1.55 -2.65
C GLY A 243 14.61 2.76 -1.76
N ALA A 244 15.82 3.00 -1.25
CA ALA A 244 16.14 4.15 -0.40
C ALA A 244 15.84 5.50 -1.08
N ASP A 245 16.18 5.64 -2.37
CA ASP A 245 15.92 6.87 -3.14
C ASP A 245 14.42 7.12 -3.35
N TYR A 246 13.60 6.07 -3.23
CA TYR A 246 12.14 6.13 -3.34
C TYR A 246 11.45 5.91 -1.99
N GLY A 247 12.13 6.19 -0.88
CA GLY A 247 11.52 6.23 0.44
C GLY A 247 11.43 4.89 1.17
N TRP A 248 12.05 3.82 0.67
CA TRP A 248 12.06 2.51 1.33
C TRP A 248 13.29 2.32 2.21
N GLN A 249 13.06 1.78 3.41
CA GLN A 249 14.10 1.40 4.34
C GLN A 249 13.97 -0.08 4.68
N GLN A 250 15.07 -0.83 4.60
CA GLN A 250 15.08 -2.23 5.03
C GLN A 250 14.84 -2.33 6.54
N ALA A 251 13.90 -3.19 6.94
CA ALA A 251 13.63 -3.47 8.35
C ALA A 251 14.74 -4.32 8.96
N ALA A 252 15.06 -4.08 10.24
CA ALA A 252 16.08 -4.84 10.96
C ALA A 252 15.66 -6.29 11.26
N SER A 253 14.35 -6.56 11.33
CA SER A 253 13.77 -7.88 11.56
C SER A 253 12.29 -7.90 11.18
N MET A 254 11.69 -9.08 11.10
CA MET A 254 10.24 -9.24 10.91
C MET A 254 9.44 -8.66 12.08
N THR A 255 10.01 -8.67 13.30
CA THR A 255 9.41 -7.99 14.45
C THR A 255 9.36 -6.48 14.22
N ALA A 256 10.46 -5.88 13.77
CA ALA A 256 10.50 -4.45 13.48
C ALA A 256 9.52 -4.09 12.34
N ALA A 257 9.47 -4.91 11.30
CA ALA A 257 8.54 -4.76 10.18
C ALA A 257 7.08 -4.77 10.66
N GLN A 258 6.68 -5.76 11.48
CA GLN A 258 5.32 -5.84 12.02
C GLN A 258 5.00 -4.66 12.95
N VAL A 259 5.95 -4.21 13.76
CA VAL A 259 5.76 -3.04 14.63
C VAL A 259 5.45 -1.78 13.83
N GLU A 260 6.16 -1.56 12.71
CA GLU A 260 5.89 -0.41 11.85
C GLU A 260 4.57 -0.55 11.07
N ALA A 261 4.22 -1.76 10.63
CA ALA A 261 2.89 -2.02 10.06
C ALA A 261 1.78 -1.70 11.08
N ASN A 262 1.93 -2.15 12.34
CA ASN A 262 1.00 -1.83 13.43
C ASN A 262 0.95 -0.31 13.78
N ARG A 263 1.91 0.49 13.30
CA ARG A 263 1.91 1.96 13.39
C ARG A 263 1.34 2.62 12.12
N GLY A 264 0.72 1.83 11.24
CA GLY A 264 0.14 2.32 9.99
C GLY A 264 1.17 2.70 8.93
N GLN A 265 2.42 2.25 9.04
CA GLN A 265 3.39 2.37 7.93
C GLN A 265 3.09 1.33 6.85
N LEU A 266 3.44 1.63 5.61
CA LEU A 266 3.41 0.62 4.54
C LEU A 266 4.65 -0.26 4.67
N VAL A 267 4.45 -1.56 4.68
CA VAL A 267 5.52 -2.52 4.84
C VAL A 267 5.32 -3.66 3.86
N ILE A 268 6.39 -4.05 3.17
CA ILE A 268 6.36 -5.19 2.25
C ILE A 268 7.47 -6.19 2.56
N ILE A 269 7.24 -7.46 2.25
CA ILE A 269 8.26 -8.50 2.25
C ILE A 269 8.45 -8.96 0.83
N LEU A 270 9.69 -9.04 0.38
CA LEU A 270 10.02 -9.50 -0.97
C LEU A 270 11.25 -10.39 -0.94
N ALA A 271 11.28 -11.36 -1.84
CA ALA A 271 12.46 -12.18 -2.10
C ALA A 271 12.43 -12.64 -3.57
N ARG A 272 13.61 -12.75 -4.17
CA ARG A 272 13.75 -13.31 -5.52
C ARG A 272 13.95 -14.81 -5.44
N ASN A 273 13.53 -15.51 -6.48
CA ASN A 273 13.85 -16.91 -6.65
C ASN A 273 15.34 -17.10 -6.96
N VAL A 274 15.93 -18.19 -6.47
CA VAL A 274 17.31 -18.57 -6.81
C VAL A 274 17.44 -18.99 -8.28
N VAL A 275 16.35 -19.52 -8.87
CA VAL A 275 16.25 -19.82 -10.30
C VAL A 275 15.59 -18.63 -10.99
N GLU A 276 16.34 -17.90 -11.81
CA GLU A 276 15.88 -16.63 -12.42
C GLU A 276 14.62 -16.77 -13.28
N SER A 277 14.43 -17.93 -13.93
CA SER A 277 13.24 -18.22 -14.72
C SER A 277 12.00 -18.57 -13.87
N SER A 278 12.15 -18.68 -12.56
CA SER A 278 11.06 -18.95 -11.62
C SER A 278 10.67 -17.67 -10.88
N SER A 279 9.39 -17.56 -10.52
CA SER A 279 8.87 -16.37 -9.86
C SER A 279 9.45 -16.21 -8.45
N GLY A 280 9.88 -15.00 -8.13
CA GLY A 280 10.00 -14.54 -6.75
C GLY A 280 8.61 -14.25 -6.17
N HIS A 281 8.57 -13.63 -5.00
CA HIS A 281 7.32 -13.33 -4.31
C HIS A 281 7.40 -12.02 -3.54
N VAL A 282 6.24 -11.37 -3.38
CA VAL A 282 6.09 -10.13 -2.61
C VAL A 282 4.74 -10.08 -1.91
N ASN A 283 4.76 -9.69 -0.64
CA ASN A 283 3.57 -9.60 0.22
C ASN A 283 3.53 -8.23 0.90
N ILE A 284 2.32 -7.78 1.21
CA ILE A 284 2.12 -6.62 2.09
C ILE A 284 2.06 -7.14 3.53
N VAL A 285 2.78 -6.50 4.44
CA VAL A 285 2.63 -6.75 5.89
C VAL A 285 1.54 -5.83 6.40
N MET A 286 0.48 -6.44 6.92
CA MET A 286 -0.71 -5.74 7.38
C MET A 286 -0.63 -5.47 8.91
N PRO A 287 -1.28 -4.42 9.40
CA PRO A 287 -1.46 -4.21 10.83
C PRO A 287 -2.18 -5.39 11.49
N GLU A 288 -1.79 -5.76 12.70
CA GLU A 288 -2.48 -6.78 13.50
C GLU A 288 -3.84 -6.24 14.02
N THR A 289 -4.85 -7.09 14.03
CA THR A 289 -6.18 -6.84 14.62
C THR A 289 -6.51 -7.94 15.63
N PRO A 290 -7.57 -7.79 16.46
CA PRO A 290 -8.01 -8.87 17.35
C PRO A 290 -8.34 -10.20 16.64
N GLY A 291 -8.69 -10.15 15.34
CA GLY A 291 -9.01 -11.33 14.53
C GLY A 291 -7.83 -11.90 13.74
N HIS A 292 -6.82 -11.07 13.41
CA HIS A 292 -5.72 -11.43 12.54
C HIS A 292 -4.40 -10.89 13.12
N ALA A 293 -3.50 -11.79 13.51
CA ALA A 293 -2.26 -11.42 14.18
C ALA A 293 -1.06 -12.19 13.60
N ALA A 294 0.12 -11.62 13.80
CA ALA A 294 1.36 -12.26 13.44
C ALA A 294 1.64 -13.45 14.37
N THR A 295 2.30 -14.48 13.85
CA THR A 295 2.78 -15.60 14.68
C THR A 295 4.12 -15.25 15.30
N ARG A 296 4.28 -15.57 16.58
CA ARG A 296 5.47 -15.27 17.38
C ARG A 296 6.10 -16.53 17.98
N ASP A 297 7.41 -16.50 18.18
CA ASP A 297 8.12 -17.53 18.95
C ASP A 297 7.94 -17.36 20.47
N ALA A 298 8.59 -18.21 21.26
CA ALA A 298 8.52 -18.17 22.73
C ALA A 298 9.12 -16.89 23.34
N ASP A 299 10.01 -16.21 22.61
CA ASP A 299 10.65 -14.96 23.03
C ASP A 299 9.85 -13.72 22.57
N GLY A 300 8.73 -13.93 21.86
CA GLY A 300 7.85 -12.89 21.36
C GLY A 300 8.27 -12.30 20.00
N ASN A 301 9.31 -12.83 19.37
CA ASN A 301 9.74 -12.38 18.05
C ASN A 301 8.74 -12.85 16.98
N VAL A 302 8.42 -11.97 16.04
CA VAL A 302 7.59 -12.34 14.89
C VAL A 302 8.35 -13.34 14.02
N THR A 303 7.75 -14.52 13.86
CA THR A 303 8.22 -15.55 12.92
C THR A 303 7.46 -15.49 11.61
N HIS A 304 6.17 -15.15 11.65
CA HIS A 304 5.31 -15.02 10.48
C HIS A 304 4.48 -13.73 10.62
N PRO A 305 4.86 -12.66 9.92
CA PRO A 305 4.11 -11.41 9.91
C PRO A 305 2.66 -11.62 9.47
N MET A 306 1.78 -10.76 9.96
CA MET A 306 0.43 -10.63 9.45
C MET A 306 0.52 -9.97 8.07
N MET A 307 -0.11 -10.55 7.06
CA MET A 307 0.11 -10.19 5.67
C MET A 307 -1.12 -10.35 4.79
N SER A 308 -1.03 -9.72 3.62
CA SER A 308 -1.94 -9.88 2.48
C SER A 308 -1.13 -10.27 1.24
N GLN A 309 -1.62 -11.19 0.41
CA GLN A 309 -0.89 -11.68 -0.77
C GLN A 309 -1.77 -12.10 -1.95
N ALA A 310 -1.22 -11.93 -3.16
CA ALA A 310 -1.71 -12.50 -4.41
C ALA A 310 -0.75 -13.59 -4.92
N GLY A 311 -0.60 -14.65 -4.13
CA GLY A 311 0.34 -15.75 -4.40
C GLY A 311 -0.28 -16.90 -5.17
N ARG A 312 0.23 -18.11 -4.93
CA ARG A 312 -0.41 -19.34 -5.40
C ARG A 312 -1.79 -19.54 -4.76
N ASN A 313 -1.90 -19.12 -3.49
CA ASN A 313 -3.15 -18.96 -2.79
C ASN A 313 -3.23 -17.49 -2.43
N ASN A 314 -4.32 -16.84 -2.84
CA ASN A 314 -4.58 -15.48 -2.44
C ASN A 314 -5.09 -15.50 -1.01
N GLU A 315 -4.67 -14.52 -0.23
CA GLU A 315 -5.04 -14.40 1.17
C GLU A 315 -5.14 -12.91 1.49
N GLU A 316 -6.33 -12.49 1.88
CA GLU A 316 -6.58 -11.11 2.23
C GLU A 316 -5.91 -10.78 3.57
N TYR A 317 -6.08 -11.69 4.54
CA TYR A 317 -5.62 -11.52 5.91
C TYR A 317 -5.13 -12.83 6.52
N GLY A 318 -3.82 -12.99 6.67
CA GLY A 318 -3.31 -14.09 7.49
C GLY A 318 -1.82 -14.07 7.73
N ALA A 319 -1.38 -14.99 8.58
CA ALA A 319 0.03 -15.28 8.80
C ALA A 319 0.35 -16.58 8.07
N ASN A 320 1.15 -16.50 7.00
CA ASN A 320 1.63 -17.68 6.29
C ASN A 320 2.25 -18.67 7.28
N THR A 321 2.14 -19.97 7.00
CA THR A 321 2.79 -21.02 7.81
C THR A 321 4.25 -21.26 7.43
N SER A 322 4.74 -20.56 6.40
CA SER A 322 6.11 -20.70 5.90
C SER A 322 6.84 -19.35 5.87
N GLN A 323 8.12 -19.37 6.21
CA GLN A 323 9.05 -18.26 6.03
C GLN A 323 9.67 -18.30 4.63
N TRP A 324 8.84 -18.24 3.59
CA TRP A 324 9.25 -18.41 2.19
C TRP A 324 10.40 -17.49 1.79
N TRP A 325 10.47 -16.28 2.35
CA TRP A 325 11.54 -15.30 2.10
C TRP A 325 12.92 -15.75 2.61
N GLN A 326 12.99 -16.82 3.42
CA GLN A 326 14.23 -17.41 3.93
C GLN A 326 14.39 -18.89 3.51
N ASP A 327 13.51 -19.41 2.66
CA ASP A 327 13.62 -20.79 2.22
C ASP A 327 14.76 -20.99 1.20
N ALA A 328 15.08 -22.25 0.90
CA ALA A 328 16.18 -22.58 -0.01
C ALA A 328 15.92 -22.20 -1.49
N ASN A 329 14.68 -21.86 -1.85
CA ASN A 329 14.30 -21.46 -3.20
C ASN A 329 14.35 -19.94 -3.39
N HIS A 330 14.48 -19.17 -2.31
CA HIS A 330 14.54 -17.73 -2.35
C HIS A 330 15.86 -17.19 -1.81
N THR A 331 16.17 -15.97 -2.21
CA THR A 331 17.36 -15.24 -1.77
C THR A 331 17.08 -13.75 -1.75
N ASP A 332 17.92 -13.01 -1.04
CA ASP A 332 17.77 -11.58 -0.77
C ASP A 332 16.41 -11.21 -0.13
N GLY A 333 15.84 -12.15 0.63
CA GLY A 333 14.55 -11.97 1.27
C GLY A 333 14.60 -11.00 2.46
N ALA A 334 13.79 -9.95 2.39
CA ALA A 334 13.77 -8.91 3.41
C ALA A 334 12.41 -8.20 3.49
N ALA A 335 12.16 -7.61 4.66
CA ALA A 335 11.07 -6.66 4.85
C ALA A 335 11.57 -5.22 4.63
N TRP A 336 10.72 -4.39 4.07
CA TRP A 336 10.98 -2.99 3.74
C TRP A 336 9.83 -2.13 4.23
N ILE A 337 10.17 -1.02 4.90
CA ILE A 337 9.24 -0.05 5.46
C ILE A 337 9.30 1.19 4.58
N TYR A 338 8.14 1.66 4.13
CA TYR A 338 8.05 2.93 3.44
C TYR A 338 8.09 4.07 4.45
N THR A 339 9.04 4.97 4.29
CA THR A 339 9.33 6.12 5.17
C THR A 339 9.31 7.45 4.44
N GLY A 340 9.16 7.45 3.11
CA GLY A 340 9.47 8.60 2.28
C GLY A 340 8.29 9.50 1.89
N THR A 341 8.65 10.74 1.55
CA THR A 341 8.06 11.55 0.48
C THR A 341 8.79 11.21 -0.83
N ARG A 342 8.13 11.26 -2.00
CA ARG A 342 8.75 10.94 -3.32
C ARG A 342 9.80 11.98 -3.70
N ASP A 343 11.00 11.90 -3.14
CA ASP A 343 12.10 12.84 -3.40
C ASP A 343 13.33 12.09 -3.94
N SER A 344 13.29 11.67 -5.21
CA SER A 344 14.50 11.24 -5.93
C SER A 344 14.93 12.33 -6.90
N ASP A 345 16.05 12.99 -6.59
CA ASP A 345 16.66 14.01 -7.46
C ASP A 345 17.45 13.40 -8.63
N LEU A 346 17.58 12.07 -8.70
CA LEU A 346 18.57 11.41 -9.56
C LEU A 346 17.97 10.77 -10.82
N ILE A 347 16.75 10.21 -10.74
CA ILE A 347 16.09 9.54 -11.88
C ILE A 347 14.58 9.73 -11.75
N VAL A 348 13.96 10.42 -12.72
CA VAL A 348 12.50 10.45 -12.84
C VAL A 348 12.03 9.04 -13.19
N SER A 349 11.07 8.50 -12.44
CA SER A 349 10.55 7.18 -12.76
C SER A 349 9.90 7.20 -14.15
N PRO A 350 9.93 6.08 -14.90
CA PRO A 350 9.35 6.08 -16.24
C PRO A 350 7.85 6.40 -16.23
N GLU A 351 7.15 6.07 -15.15
CA GLU A 351 5.73 6.41 -14.98
C GLU A 351 5.50 7.92 -14.77
N ASN A 352 6.53 8.68 -14.37
CA ASN A 352 6.45 10.13 -14.16
C ASN A 352 7.18 10.92 -15.27
N ALA A 353 7.80 10.23 -16.25
CA ALA A 353 8.46 10.86 -17.38
C ALA A 353 7.40 11.35 -18.37
N VAL A 354 6.85 12.55 -18.11
CA VAL A 354 5.88 13.20 -18.98
C VAL A 354 6.52 13.43 -20.35
N CYS A 355 5.91 12.92 -21.41
CA CYS A 355 6.13 13.45 -22.76
C CYS A 355 5.55 14.87 -22.75
N GLU A 356 6.39 15.90 -22.68
CA GLU A 356 5.88 17.26 -22.87
C GLU A 356 5.15 17.32 -24.21
N PRO A 357 3.88 17.74 -24.26
CA PRO A 357 3.24 18.00 -25.53
C PRO A 357 3.98 19.16 -26.17
N GLU A 358 4.58 18.93 -27.35
CA GLU A 358 5.10 20.02 -28.16
C GLU A 358 4.00 21.07 -28.31
N THR A 359 4.32 22.31 -27.96
CA THR A 359 3.37 23.42 -27.89
C THR A 359 2.92 23.95 -29.27
N GLU A 360 2.99 23.13 -30.33
CA GLU A 360 2.41 23.45 -31.64
C GLU A 360 1.02 22.81 -31.78
N ALA A 361 -0.02 23.64 -31.63
CA ALA A 361 -1.44 23.27 -31.64
C ALA A 361 -2.00 22.68 -32.95
N ASP A 362 -1.19 22.13 -33.86
CA ASP A 362 -1.66 21.63 -35.16
C ASP A 362 -0.97 20.34 -35.66
N LYS A 363 -0.24 19.61 -34.80
CA LYS A 363 0.27 18.27 -35.16
C LYS A 363 -0.26 17.24 -34.18
N ALA A 364 -0.95 16.22 -34.70
CA ALA A 364 -1.20 15.01 -33.94
C ALA A 364 0.16 14.42 -33.48
N PRO A 365 0.28 13.91 -32.24
CA PRO A 365 1.51 13.27 -31.80
C PRO A 365 1.81 12.08 -32.73
N VAL A 366 2.92 12.19 -33.45
CA VAL A 366 3.42 11.13 -34.31
C VAL A 366 4.29 10.23 -33.44
N CYS A 367 3.66 9.21 -32.84
CA CYS A 367 4.38 8.03 -32.38
C CYS A 367 4.72 7.18 -33.62
N GLU A 368 5.67 7.62 -34.44
CA GLU A 368 6.18 6.82 -35.55
C GLU A 368 7.13 5.75 -35.01
N ALA A 369 6.70 4.50 -35.10
CA ALA A 369 7.54 3.33 -34.95
C ALA A 369 8.30 3.10 -36.26
N GLU A 370 9.63 3.27 -36.23
CA GLU A 370 10.54 2.69 -37.21
C GLU A 370 11.23 1.44 -36.64
#